data_AF-A0A7H8Q3P6-F1
#
_entry.id   AF-A0A7H8Q3P6-F1
#
_cell.length_a   1.000
_cell.length_b   1.000
_cell.length_c   1.000
_cell.angle_alpha   90.00
_cell.angle_beta   90.00
_cell.angle_gamma   90.00
#
_symmetry.space_group_name_H-M   'P 1'
#
loop_
_entity.id
_entity.type
_entity.pdbx_description
1 polymer ?
#
loop_
_entity_poly.entity_id
_entity_poly.type
_entity_poly.pdbx_seq_one_letter_code
_entity_poly.pdbx_strand_id
1 'polypeptide(L)'
;MLSNLEEKFSGFLDLFAQMDTLQAVIFVVFFFAVWFLPSVIAVFFNRAHLGKIFLANVPAGLSWIAWVALLVWASTGKMSGRLAEKYGAASAQKMVKAES
;
A
#
# COMPACT_ATOMS: atom_id res chain seq x y z
N MET A 1 1.95 36.85 -3.41
CA MET A 1 1.56 35.42 -3.25
C MET A 1 2.42 34.51 -4.12
N LEU A 2 2.61 34.80 -5.42
CA LEU A 2 3.53 34.03 -6.29
C LEU A 2 5.00 34.14 -5.85
N SER A 3 5.45 35.31 -5.40
CA SER A 3 6.83 35.53 -4.92
C SER A 3 7.21 34.66 -3.70
N ASN A 4 6.30 34.44 -2.75
CA ASN A 4 6.53 33.52 -1.63
C ASN A 4 6.61 32.06 -2.07
N LEU A 5 5.90 31.69 -3.15
CA LEU A 5 5.93 30.35 -3.71
C LEU A 5 7.26 30.10 -4.41
N GLU A 6 7.72 31.05 -5.23
CA GLU A 6 9.03 30.99 -5.89
C GLU A 6 10.17 30.93 -4.88
N GLU A 7 10.10 31.70 -3.80
CA GLU A 7 11.08 31.67 -2.72
C GLU A 7 11.12 30.30 -2.02
N LYS A 8 9.94 29.71 -1.72
CA LYS A 8 9.84 28.35 -1.17
C LYS A 8 10.36 27.28 -2.13
N PHE A 9 10.08 27.42 -3.42
CA PHE A 9 10.52 26.48 -4.45
C PHE A 9 12.04 26.55 -4.61
N SER A 10 12.58 27.76 -4.65
CA SER A 10 14.03 28.01 -4.72
C SER A 10 14.73 27.45 -3.50
N GLY A 11 14.24 27.72 -2.29
CA GLY A 11 14.81 27.16 -1.05
C GLY A 11 14.72 25.63 -0.98
N PHE A 12 13.65 25.03 -1.53
CA PHE A 12 13.54 23.57 -1.64
C PHE A 12 14.57 22.99 -2.62
N LEU A 13 14.75 23.61 -3.79
CA LEU A 13 15.76 23.19 -4.76
C LEU A 13 17.18 23.35 -4.23
N ASP A 14 17.45 24.41 -3.47
CA ASP A 14 18.76 24.65 -2.86
C ASP A 14 19.10 23.59 -1.81
N LEU A 15 18.11 23.19 -1.00
CA LEU A 15 18.24 22.04 -0.08
C LEU A 15 18.56 20.75 -0.84
N PHE A 16 17.87 20.49 -1.96
CA PHE A 16 18.15 19.32 -2.81
C PHE A 16 19.53 19.38 -3.45
N ALA A 17 20.00 20.57 -3.85
CA ALA A 17 21.32 20.77 -4.45
C ALA A 17 22.46 20.59 -3.43
N GLN A 18 22.21 20.87 -2.15
CA GLN A 18 23.15 20.64 -1.06
C GLN A 18 23.10 19.20 -0.49
N MET A 19 22.19 18.33 -0.94
CA MET A 19 22.12 16.97 -0.43
C MET A 19 23.34 16.15 -0.82
N ASP A 20 24.03 15.60 0.18
CA ASP A 20 25.06 14.58 -0.04
C ASP A 20 24.49 13.33 -0.71
N THR A 21 25.33 12.62 -1.47
CA THR A 21 24.95 11.38 -2.17
C THR A 21 24.29 10.36 -1.24
N LEU A 22 24.80 10.19 -0.02
CA LEU A 22 24.22 9.28 0.97
C LEU A 22 22.79 9.72 1.36
N GLN A 23 22.59 11.01 1.61
CA GLN A 23 21.29 11.55 1.99
C GLN A 23 20.28 11.42 0.84
N ALA A 24 20.72 11.64 -0.40
CA ALA A 24 19.90 11.43 -1.59
C ALA A 24 19.48 9.95 -1.72
N VAL A 25 20.40 9.01 -1.53
CA VAL A 25 20.08 7.56 -1.56
C VAL A 25 19.07 7.20 -0.47
N ILE A 26 19.29 7.65 0.78
CA ILE A 26 18.36 7.39 1.88
C ILE A 26 16.98 7.99 1.58
N PHE A 27 16.93 9.23 1.09
CA PHE A 27 15.69 9.89 0.73
C PHE A 27 14.93 9.11 -0.35
N VAL A 28 15.61 8.70 -1.41
CA VAL A 28 15.01 7.91 -2.49
C VAL A 28 14.48 6.58 -1.96
N VAL A 29 15.27 5.84 -1.19
CA VAL A 29 14.85 4.57 -0.58
C VAL A 29 13.64 4.77 0.33
N PHE A 30 13.66 5.80 1.17
CA PHE A 30 12.57 6.12 2.09
C PHE A 30 11.31 6.54 1.33
N PHE A 31 11.46 7.38 0.31
CA PHE A 31 10.37 7.80 -0.57
C PHE A 31 9.72 6.59 -1.23
N PHE A 32 10.49 5.68 -1.82
CA PHE A 32 9.97 4.44 -2.38
C PHE A 32 9.33 3.55 -1.33
N ALA A 33 9.89 3.46 -0.12
CA ALA A 33 9.30 2.68 0.97
C ALA A 33 7.92 3.22 1.39
N VAL A 34 7.75 4.54 1.49
CA VAL A 34 6.47 5.18 1.80
C VAL A 34 5.52 5.11 0.60
N TRP A 35 5.99 5.37 -0.61
CA TRP A 35 5.17 5.28 -1.82
C TRP A 35 4.62 3.86 -2.04
N PHE A 36 5.46 2.85 -1.79
CA PHE A 36 5.09 1.44 -1.88
C PHE A 36 4.58 0.81 -0.58
N LEU A 37 4.31 1.62 0.44
CA LEU A 37 3.79 1.15 1.73
C LEU A 37 2.54 0.26 1.61
N PRO A 38 1.52 0.57 0.78
CA PRO A 38 0.35 -0.29 0.62
C PRO A 38 0.72 -1.66 0.04
N SER A 39 1.66 -1.70 -0.89
CA SER A 39 2.19 -2.96 -1.44
C SER A 39 2.93 -3.77 -0.39
N VAL A 40 3.74 -3.12 0.46
CA VAL A 40 4.43 -3.79 1.58
C VAL A 40 3.43 -4.42 2.54
N ILE A 41 2.37 -3.69 2.94
CA ILE A 41 1.31 -4.23 3.82
C ILE A 41 0.62 -5.43 3.14
N ALA A 42 0.34 -5.35 1.85
CA ALA A 42 -0.25 -6.44 1.10
C ALA A 42 0.62 -7.72 1.10
N VAL A 43 1.95 -7.61 1.21
CA VAL A 43 2.83 -8.79 1.32
C VAL A 43 2.54 -9.61 2.59
N PHE A 44 2.12 -8.96 3.67
CA PHE A 44 1.85 -9.61 4.95
C PHE A 44 0.38 -10.03 5.10
N PHE A 45 -0.54 -9.22 4.60
CA PHE A 45 -1.97 -9.39 4.82
C PHE A 45 -2.76 -9.90 3.61
N ASN A 46 -2.27 -9.69 2.38
CA ASN A 46 -3.05 -9.93 1.16
C ASN A 46 -2.19 -10.45 -0.02
N ARG A 47 -1.37 -11.48 0.22
CA ARG A 47 -0.45 -12.05 -0.79
C ARG A 47 -1.15 -12.45 -2.10
N ALA A 48 -2.40 -12.90 -2.02
CA ALA A 48 -3.19 -13.29 -3.18
C ALA A 48 -3.54 -12.10 -4.11
N HIS A 49 -3.68 -10.89 -3.57
CA HIS A 49 -4.03 -9.69 -4.33
C HIS A 49 -2.85 -8.71 -4.50
N LEU A 50 -1.63 -9.13 -4.13
CA LEU A 50 -0.42 -8.31 -4.21
C LEU A 50 -0.22 -7.66 -5.57
N GLY A 51 -0.33 -8.44 -6.66
CA GLY A 51 -0.13 -7.93 -8.02
C GLY A 51 -1.12 -6.82 -8.39
N LYS A 52 -2.38 -6.94 -7.94
CA LYS A 52 -3.42 -5.92 -8.18
C LYS A 52 -3.15 -4.66 -7.38
N ILE A 53 -2.75 -4.80 -6.11
CA ILE A 53 -2.43 -3.67 -5.24
C ILE A 53 -1.18 -2.94 -5.75
N PHE A 54 -0.16 -3.67 -6.20
CA PHE A 54 1.05 -3.09 -6.77
C PHE A 54 0.77 -2.29 -8.04
N LEU A 55 -0.03 -2.86 -8.97
CA LEU A 55 -0.42 -2.18 -10.20
C LEU A 55 -1.28 -0.94 -9.92
N ALA A 56 -2.19 -1.02 -8.94
CA ALA A 56 -3.02 0.09 -8.51
C ALA A 56 -2.22 1.17 -7.75
N ASN A 57 -1.06 0.84 -7.21
CA ASN A 57 -0.24 1.79 -6.46
C ASN A 57 0.38 2.86 -7.37
N VAL A 58 0.63 2.53 -8.64
CA VAL A 58 1.14 3.47 -9.66
C VAL A 58 0.16 4.64 -9.88
N PRO A 59 -1.14 4.41 -10.21
CA PRO A 59 -2.12 5.50 -10.30
C PRO A 59 -2.54 6.05 -8.93
N ALA A 60 -2.48 5.26 -7.85
CA ALA A 60 -2.83 5.75 -6.51
C ALA A 60 -1.84 6.80 -5.99
N GLY A 61 -0.58 6.78 -6.45
CA GLY A 61 0.38 7.84 -6.16
C GLY A 61 -0.04 9.24 -6.63
N LEU A 62 -0.98 9.33 -7.58
CA LEU A 62 -1.54 10.60 -8.07
C LEU A 62 -2.71 11.10 -7.20
N SER A 63 -3.23 10.28 -6.28
CA SER A 63 -4.40 10.61 -5.48
C SER A 63 -4.29 10.11 -4.05
N TRP A 64 -4.29 11.05 -3.09
CA TRP A 64 -4.24 10.77 -1.66
C TRP A 64 -5.32 9.78 -1.20
N ILE A 65 -6.54 9.93 -1.73
CA ILE A 65 -7.69 9.07 -1.36
C ILE A 65 -7.48 7.65 -1.87
N ALA A 66 -7.00 7.49 -3.10
CA ALA A 66 -6.71 6.18 -3.67
C ALA A 66 -5.60 5.46 -2.87
N TRP A 67 -4.56 6.20 -2.46
CA TRP A 67 -3.48 5.65 -1.65
C TRP A 67 -3.98 5.13 -0.28
N VAL A 68 -4.83 5.88 0.41
CA VAL A 68 -5.45 5.43 1.68
C VAL A 68 -6.41 4.25 1.47
N ALA A 69 -7.21 4.26 0.39
CA ALA A 69 -8.09 3.14 0.06
C ALA A 69 -7.30 1.84 -0.18
N LEU A 70 -6.14 1.93 -0.85
CA LEU A 70 -5.24 0.79 -1.02
C LEU A 70 -4.65 0.31 0.31
N LEU A 71 -4.33 1.19 1.26
CA LEU A 71 -3.87 0.77 2.60
C LEU A 71 -4.92 -0.08 3.32
N VAL A 72 -6.18 0.36 3.29
CA VAL A 72 -7.29 -0.40 3.89
C VAL A 72 -7.44 -1.75 3.18
N TRP A 73 -7.48 -1.76 1.85
CA TRP A 73 -7.64 -2.98 1.06
C TRP A 73 -6.47 -3.97 1.23
N ALA A 74 -5.24 -3.46 1.33
CA ALA A 74 -4.06 -4.23 1.65
C ALA A 74 -4.18 -4.90 3.02
N SER A 75 -4.74 -4.20 4.01
CA SER A 75 -4.92 -4.69 5.38
C SER A 75 -6.07 -5.71 5.51
N THR A 76 -7.14 -5.59 4.72
CA THR A 76 -8.34 -6.44 4.83
C THR A 76 -8.18 -7.87 4.30
N GLY A 77 -7.21 -8.15 3.42
CA GLY A 77 -7.07 -9.44 2.72
C GLY A 77 -7.09 -10.71 3.58
N LYS A 78 -6.53 -10.64 4.79
CA LYS A 78 -6.39 -11.81 5.68
C LYS A 78 -7.72 -12.25 6.30
N MET A 79 -8.71 -11.35 6.40
CA MET A 79 -10.04 -11.70 6.95
C MET A 79 -10.87 -12.52 5.98
N SER A 80 -10.74 -12.28 4.66
CA SER A 80 -11.55 -12.97 3.66
C SER A 80 -11.23 -14.47 3.59
N GLY A 81 -9.95 -14.84 3.64
CA GLY A 81 -9.53 -16.25 3.58
C GLY A 81 -10.01 -17.09 4.77
N ARG A 82 -9.91 -16.55 6.00
CA ARG A 82 -10.35 -17.26 7.22
C ARG A 82 -11.87 -17.42 7.28
N LEU A 83 -12.60 -16.51 6.66
CA LEU A 83 -14.06 -16.59 6.59
C LEU A 83 -14.48 -17.66 5.58
N ALA A 84 -13.90 -17.67 4.38
CA ALA A 84 -14.16 -18.70 3.38
C ALA A 84 -13.87 -20.12 3.92
N GLU A 85 -12.77 -20.28 4.64
CA GLU A 85 -12.41 -21.57 5.27
C GLU A 85 -13.41 -22.00 6.35
N LYS A 86 -13.84 -21.08 7.23
CA LYS A 86 -14.83 -21.37 8.28
C LYS A 86 -16.21 -21.74 7.71
N TYR A 87 -16.70 -21.00 6.72
CA TYR A 87 -18.00 -21.25 6.12
C TYR A 87 -17.99 -22.49 5.21
N GLY A 88 -16.89 -22.75 4.50
CA GLY A 88 -16.70 -23.97 3.70
C GLY A 88 -16.57 -25.24 4.55
N ALA A 89 -15.85 -25.17 5.69
CA ALA A 89 -15.76 -26.30 6.61
C ALA A 89 -17.11 -26.58 7.32
N ALA A 90 -17.84 -25.52 7.69
CA ALA A 90 -19.15 -25.65 8.34
C ALA A 90 -20.24 -26.22 7.41
N SER A 91 -20.20 -25.90 6.11
CA SER A 91 -21.12 -26.49 5.12
C SER A 91 -20.77 -27.95 4.83
N ALA A 92 -19.48 -28.29 4.71
CA ALA A 92 -19.03 -29.68 4.51
C ALA A 92 -19.45 -30.59 5.69
N GLN A 93 -19.29 -30.12 6.94
CA GLN A 93 -19.73 -30.87 8.12
C GLN A 93 -21.25 -31.07 8.19
N LYS A 94 -22.04 -30.09 7.73
CA LYS A 94 -23.50 -30.22 7.65
C LYS A 94 -23.93 -31.27 6.62
N MET A 95 -23.22 -31.40 5.50
CA MET A 95 -23.53 -32.38 4.46
C MET A 95 -23.22 -33.81 4.93
N VAL A 96 -22.05 -34.04 5.55
CA VAL A 96 -21.68 -35.36 6.09
C VAL A 96 -22.67 -35.84 7.16
N LYS A 97 -23.17 -34.94 8.01
CA LYS A 97 -24.13 -35.28 9.06
C LYS A 97 -25.57 -35.49 8.56
N ALA A 98 -25.89 -35.08 7.34
CA ALA A 98 -27.21 -35.30 6.73
C ALA A 98 -27.29 -36.65 5.98
N GLU A 99 -26.15 -37.27 5.68
CA GLU A 99 -26.04 -38.56 4.98
C GLU A 99 -25.85 -39.75 5.94
N SER A 100 -25.64 -39.49 7.24
CA SER A 100 -25.45 -40.46 8.33
C SER A 100 -26.68 -40.59 9.23
#